data_AF-A0A433QQM2-F1
#
_entry.id   AF-A0A433QQM2-F1
#
_cell.length_a   1.000
_cell.length_b   1.000
_cell.length_c   1.000
_cell.angle_alpha   90.00
_cell.angle_beta   90.00
_cell.angle_gamma   90.00
#
_symmetry.space_group_name_H-M   'P 1'
#
loop_
_entity.id
_entity.type
_entity.pdbx_description
1 polymer ?
#
loop_
_entity_poly.entity_id
_entity_poly.type
_entity_poly.pdbx_seq_one_letter_code
_entity_poly.pdbx_strand_id
1 'polypeptide(L)'
;MYIKRDVVRVLGNLAAGDQAIRQLGGISLVLNQCNIDDANPYIREHAIFALRNLLAGNAENQALIAEMTPLDAAQNPVLRDIGLRAEMGEGGKVRVRVAEEKRERGP
;
A
#
# COMPACT_ATOMS: atom_id res chain seq x y z
N MET A 1 -9.78 -13.67 15.96
CA MET A 1 -10.43 -13.88 14.65
C MET A 1 -9.95 -12.76 13.73
N TYR A 2 -9.16 -13.07 12.71
CA TYR A 2 -8.53 -12.05 11.85
C TYR A 2 -9.39 -11.83 10.60
N ILE A 3 -10.54 -11.19 10.80
CA ILE A 3 -11.56 -10.98 9.75
C ILE A 3 -10.95 -10.32 8.51
N LYS A 4 -10.06 -9.34 8.69
CA LYS A 4 -9.36 -8.68 7.57
C LYS A 4 -8.55 -9.66 6.72
N ARG A 5 -7.74 -10.51 7.36
CA ARG A 5 -6.94 -11.52 6.67
C ARG A 5 -7.82 -12.50 5.90
N ASP A 6 -8.87 -13.00 6.55
CA ASP A 6 -9.75 -14.00 5.94
C ASP A 6 -10.52 -13.41 4.74
N VAL A 7 -10.94 -12.15 4.83
CA VAL A 7 -11.54 -11.41 3.70
C VAL A 7 -10.55 -11.23 2.54
N VAL A 8 -9.31 -10.78 2.81
CA VAL A 8 -8.27 -10.63 1.77
C VAL A 8 -7.96 -11.97 1.10
N ARG A 9 -7.91 -13.05 1.89
CA ARG A 9 -7.64 -14.40 1.38
C ARG A 9 -8.78 -14.93 0.52
N VAL A 10 -10.04 -14.71 0.92
CA VAL A 10 -11.21 -15.07 0.10
C VAL A 10 -11.26 -14.25 -1.17
N LEU A 11 -11.00 -12.93 -1.10
CA LEU A 11 -10.90 -12.07 -2.27
C LEU A 11 -9.82 -12.55 -3.24
N GLY A 12 -8.62 -12.90 -2.74
CA GLY A 12 -7.52 -13.42 -3.58
C GLY A 12 -7.78 -14.76 -4.25
N ASN A 13 -8.65 -15.59 -3.67
CA ASN A 13 -9.08 -16.87 -4.27
C ASN A 13 -10.22 -16.70 -5.27
N LEU A 14 -11.19 -15.81 -4.98
CA LEU A 14 -12.30 -15.49 -5.91
C LEU A 14 -11.83 -14.62 -7.10
N ALA A 15 -10.73 -13.89 -6.92
CA ALA A 15 -10.13 -12.98 -7.89
C ALA A 15 -9.56 -13.60 -9.17
N ALA A 16 -9.39 -14.92 -9.22
CA ALA A 16 -8.81 -15.57 -10.38
C ALA A 16 -9.79 -15.52 -11.57
N GLY A 17 -9.73 -14.44 -12.36
CA GLY A 17 -10.44 -14.30 -13.64
C GLY A 17 -11.70 -13.44 -13.63
N ASP A 18 -12.13 -12.88 -12.50
CA ASP A 18 -13.38 -12.10 -12.43
C ASP A 18 -13.15 -10.57 -12.55
N GLN A 19 -13.77 -9.94 -13.56
CA GLN A 19 -13.75 -8.49 -13.77
C GLN A 19 -14.49 -7.70 -12.68
N ALA A 20 -15.44 -8.32 -11.96
CA ALA A 20 -16.23 -7.66 -10.93
C ALA A 20 -15.37 -7.05 -9.83
N ILE A 21 -14.25 -7.70 -9.47
CA ILE A 21 -13.35 -7.19 -8.42
C ILE A 21 -12.72 -5.86 -8.82
N ARG A 22 -12.35 -5.68 -10.10
CA ARG A 22 -11.86 -4.39 -10.60
C ARG A 22 -12.95 -3.32 -10.51
N GLN A 23 -14.15 -3.63 -11.01
CA GLN A 23 -15.26 -2.67 -11.10
C GLN A 23 -15.73 -2.19 -9.72
N LEU A 24 -15.61 -3.02 -8.69
CA LEU A 24 -15.96 -2.70 -7.31
C LEU A 24 -14.82 -2.02 -6.53
N GLY A 25 -13.69 -1.70 -7.17
CA GLY A 25 -12.54 -1.07 -6.51
C GLY A 25 -11.73 -2.02 -5.62
N GLY A 26 -11.91 -3.33 -5.77
CA GLY A 26 -11.25 -4.34 -4.95
C GLY A 26 -9.73 -4.36 -5.09
N ILE A 27 -9.19 -3.98 -6.26
CA ILE A 27 -7.73 -3.90 -6.49
C ILE A 27 -7.10 -2.87 -5.54
N SER A 28 -7.67 -1.67 -5.42
CA SER A 28 -7.19 -0.64 -4.51
C SER A 28 -7.30 -1.07 -3.04
N LEU A 29 -8.35 -1.81 -2.70
CA LEU A 29 -8.54 -2.35 -1.35
C LEU A 29 -7.46 -3.37 -0.99
N VAL A 30 -7.09 -4.25 -1.91
CA VAL A 30 -5.99 -5.21 -1.72
C VAL A 30 -4.64 -4.49 -1.63
N LEU A 31 -4.39 -3.49 -2.49
CA LEU A 31 -3.17 -2.66 -2.43
C LEU A 31 -2.98 -2.00 -1.06
N ASN A 32 -4.06 -1.51 -0.44
CA ASN A 32 -4.01 -0.92 0.90
C ASN A 32 -3.55 -1.90 1.99
N GLN A 33 -3.68 -3.21 1.76
CA GLN A 33 -3.24 -4.25 2.70
C GLN A 33 -1.79 -4.70 2.46
N CYS A 34 -1.07 -4.13 1.49
CA CYS A 34 0.37 -4.41 1.27
C CYS A 34 1.31 -3.70 2.26
N ASN A 35 0.76 -3.10 3.33
CA ASN A 35 1.52 -2.45 4.39
C ASN A 35 1.79 -3.40 5.56
N ILE A 36 2.72 -3.02 6.45
CA ILE A 36 2.89 -3.73 7.73
C ILE A 36 1.64 -3.43 8.57
N ASP A 37 1.02 -4.48 9.09
CA ASP A 37 -0.06 -4.42 10.07
C ASP A 37 0.32 -5.34 11.23
N ASP A 38 0.77 -4.76 12.34
CA ASP A 38 1.22 -5.51 13.52
C ASP A 38 0.08 -6.32 14.16
N ALA A 39 -1.18 -5.91 13.93
CA ALA A 39 -2.35 -6.64 14.42
C ALA A 39 -2.74 -7.82 13.54
N ASN A 40 -2.24 -7.90 12.30
CA ASN A 40 -2.54 -8.98 11.36
C ASN A 40 -1.26 -9.53 10.74
N PRO A 41 -0.52 -10.39 11.47
CA PRO A 41 0.63 -11.09 10.92
C PRO A 41 0.25 -11.78 9.60
N TYR A 42 1.08 -11.63 8.58
CA TYR A 42 0.92 -12.19 7.23
C TYR A 42 -0.12 -11.53 6.31
N ILE A 43 -0.80 -10.44 6.72
CA ILE A 43 -1.78 -9.78 5.85
C ILE A 43 -1.13 -9.25 4.55
N ARG A 44 0.10 -8.74 4.66
CA ARG A 44 0.88 -8.24 3.52
C ARG A 44 1.14 -9.35 2.51
N GLU A 45 1.56 -10.52 2.95
CA GLU A 45 1.89 -11.67 2.13
C GLU A 45 0.64 -12.19 1.41
N HIS A 46 -0.49 -12.24 2.12
CA HIS A 46 -1.78 -12.58 1.51
C HIS A 46 -2.25 -11.53 0.49
N ALA A 47 -2.06 -10.23 0.78
CA ALA A 47 -2.39 -9.16 -0.14
C ALA A 47 -1.54 -9.22 -1.41
N ILE A 48 -0.22 -9.47 -1.28
CA ILE A 48 0.69 -9.65 -2.42
C ILE A 48 0.27 -10.85 -3.27
N PHE A 49 -0.09 -11.98 -2.64
CA PHE A 49 -0.57 -13.16 -3.35
C PHE A 49 -1.89 -12.89 -4.11
N ALA A 50 -2.85 -12.21 -3.47
CA ALA A 50 -4.10 -11.81 -4.09
C ALA A 50 -3.87 -10.87 -5.29
N LEU A 51 -2.98 -9.88 -5.14
CA LEU A 51 -2.57 -8.99 -6.23
C LEU A 51 -1.95 -9.73 -7.41
N ARG A 52 -1.05 -10.69 -7.15
CA ARG A 52 -0.48 -11.53 -8.20
C ARG A 52 -1.58 -12.24 -8.99
N ASN A 53 -2.60 -12.79 -8.31
CA ASN A 53 -3.70 -13.48 -8.99
C ASN A 53 -4.60 -12.52 -9.76
N LEU A 54 -4.89 -11.35 -9.22
CA LEU A 54 -5.66 -10.30 -9.89
C LEU A 54 -4.98 -9.78 -11.17
N LEU A 55 -3.65 -9.74 -11.20
CA LEU A 55 -2.88 -9.13 -12.28
C LEU A 55 -2.35 -10.14 -13.31
N ALA A 56 -2.19 -11.40 -12.95
CA ALA A 56 -1.64 -12.41 -13.84
C ALA A 56 -2.55 -12.61 -15.07
N GLY A 57 -2.02 -12.29 -16.25
CA GLY A 57 -2.75 -12.43 -17.53
C GLY A 57 -3.90 -11.44 -17.73
N ASN A 58 -4.05 -10.43 -16.88
CA ASN A 58 -5.13 -9.44 -16.96
C ASN A 58 -4.57 -8.04 -17.24
N ALA A 59 -4.47 -7.69 -18.53
CA ALA A 59 -3.92 -6.42 -18.99
C ALA A 59 -4.70 -5.20 -18.50
N GLU A 60 -6.02 -5.31 -18.37
CA GLU A 60 -6.88 -4.23 -17.89
C GLU A 60 -6.64 -3.93 -16.39
N ASN A 61 -6.45 -4.97 -15.57
CA ASN A 61 -6.10 -4.80 -14.17
C ASN A 61 -4.69 -4.22 -14.01
N GLN A 62 -3.75 -4.60 -14.89
CA GLN A 62 -2.41 -4.02 -14.94
C GLN A 62 -2.44 -2.55 -15.35
N ALA A 63 -3.26 -2.20 -16.35
CA ALA A 63 -3.44 -0.82 -16.80
C ALA A 63 -3.99 0.08 -15.67
N LEU A 64 -4.97 -0.40 -14.90
CA LEU A 64 -5.49 0.34 -13.75
C LEU A 64 -4.38 0.70 -12.74
N ILE A 65 -3.46 -0.23 -12.46
CA ILE A 65 -2.35 0.05 -11.54
C ILE A 65 -1.33 0.99 -12.19
N ALA A 66 -1.07 0.84 -13.50
CA ALA A 66 -0.16 1.71 -14.23
C ALA A 66 -0.64 3.18 -14.29
N GLU A 67 -1.95 3.40 -14.24
CA GLU A 67 -2.57 4.73 -14.17
C GLU A 67 -2.49 5.37 -12.78
N MET A 68 -2.16 4.61 -11.73
CA MET A 68 -2.03 5.14 -10.38
C MET A 68 -0.81 6.05 -10.25
N THR A 69 -1.01 7.24 -9.68
CA THR A 69 0.05 8.21 -9.45
C THR A 69 0.43 8.27 -7.96
N PRO A 70 1.72 8.17 -7.61
CA PRO A 70 2.19 8.41 -6.25
C PRO A 70 1.83 9.82 -5.79
N LEU A 71 1.18 9.96 -4.62
CA LEU A 71 0.78 11.26 -4.08
C LEU A 71 1.77 11.79 -3.02
N ASP A 72 2.11 10.97 -2.03
CA ASP A 72 3.07 11.33 -0.98
C ASP A 72 3.74 10.07 -0.39
N ALA A 73 4.85 10.26 0.31
CA ALA A 73 5.50 9.22 1.10
C ALA A 73 4.78 9.07 2.45
N ALA A 74 4.36 7.84 2.78
CA ALA A 74 3.74 7.55 4.06
C ALA A 74 4.70 7.81 5.22
N GLN A 75 4.27 8.60 6.21
CA GLN A 75 5.08 8.89 7.39
C GLN A 75 5.03 7.72 8.37
N ASN A 76 6.20 7.30 8.85
CA ASN A 76 6.33 6.25 9.84
C ASN A 76 6.65 6.86 11.22
N PRO A 77 5.92 6.51 12.30
CA PRO A 77 6.22 6.97 13.66
C PRO A 77 7.68 6.72 14.07
N VAL A 78 8.24 5.56 13.71
CA VAL A 78 9.63 5.20 14.03
C VAL A 78 10.62 6.18 13.40
N LEU A 79 10.38 6.64 12.16
CA LEU A 79 11.24 7.65 11.53
C LEU A 79 11.19 8.97 12.29
N ARG A 80 9.99 9.38 12.71
CA ARG A 80 9.79 10.63 13.46
C ARG A 80 10.49 10.59 14.81
N ASP A 81 10.42 9.47 15.51
CA ASP A 81 11.02 9.28 16.84
C ASP A 81 12.55 9.41 16.81
N ILE A 82 13.17 9.17 15.66
CA ILE A 82 14.62 9.35 15.45
C ILE A 82 14.98 10.62 14.66
N GLY A 83 14.04 11.57 14.56
CA GLY A 83 14.27 12.87 13.90
C GLY A 83 14.36 12.81 12.37
N LEU A 84 13.75 11.80 11.76
CA LEU A 84 13.70 11.60 10.31
C LEU A 84 12.28 11.75 9.76
N ARG A 85 12.17 12.07 8.47
CA ARG A 85 10.91 12.09 7.71
C ARG A 85 11.06 11.38 6.38
N ALA A 86 9.98 10.77 5.91
CA ALA A 86 9.92 10.23 4.56
C ALA A 86 9.54 11.37 3.59
N GLU A 87 10.20 11.44 2.45
CA GLU A 87 9.88 12.37 1.37
C GLU A 87 9.76 11.61 0.05
N MET A 88 8.86 12.07 -0.81
CA MET A 88 8.82 11.60 -2.19
C MET A 88 9.96 12.25 -2.98
N GLY A 89 10.91 11.42 -3.42
CA GLY A 89 11.94 11.80 -4.36
C GLY A 89 11.47 11.70 -5.81
N GLU A 90 12.38 12.02 -6.74
CA GLU A 90 12.13 11.93 -8.17
C GLU A 90 11.65 10.53 -8.60
N GLY A 91 10.64 10.50 -9.46
CA GLY A 91 10.09 9.25 -10.01
C GLY A 91 9.32 8.40 -9.00
N GLY A 92 8.79 8.98 -7.92
CA GLY A 92 7.98 8.27 -6.93
C GLY A 92 8.78 7.41 -5.94
N LYS A 93 10.12 7.53 -5.92
CA LYS A 93 10.97 6.81 -4.98
C LYS A 93 10.93 7.48 -3.61
N VAL A 94 10.70 6.71 -2.56
CA VAL A 94 10.75 7.22 -1.18
C VAL A 94 12.21 7.46 -0.77
N ARG A 95 12.49 8.64 -0.21
CA ARG A 95 13.78 9.00 0.42
C ARG A 95 13.55 9.35 1.88
N VAL A 96 14.57 9.17 2.70
CA VAL A 96 14.54 9.57 4.11
C VAL A 96 15.43 10.81 4.29
N ARG A 97 14.92 11.83 4.97
CA ARG A 97 15.67 13.06 5.31
C ARG A 97 15.56 13.37 6.79
N VAL A 98 16.52 14.16 7.29
CA VAL A 98 16.44 14.75 8.63
C VAL A 98 15.24 15.71 8.66
N ALA A 99 14.40 15.59 9.68
CA ALA A 99 13.33 16.54 9.92
C ALA A 99 13.95 17.84 10.43
N GLU A 100 13.88 18.92 9.64
CA GLU A 100 14.30 20.24 10.11
C GLU A 100 13.43 20.66 11.30
N GLU A 101 14.04 20.84 12.47
CA GLU A 101 13.41 21.54 13.58
C GLU A 101 13.13 22.98 13.13
N LYS A 102 11.86 23.38 13.14
CA LYS A 102 11.53 24.81 13.17
C LYS A 102 12.14 25.37 14.45
N ARG A 103 13.31 26.02 14.36
CA ARG A 103 13.73 27.00 15.35
C ARG A 103 12.64 28.05 15.41
N GLU A 104 11.75 27.93 16.38
CA GLU A 104 10.92 29.04 16.83
C GLU A 104 11.88 30.14 17.28
N ARG A 105 12.11 31.09 16.37
CA ARG A 105 12.75 32.35 16.68
C ARG A 105 11.69 33.16 17.43
N GLY A 106 11.57 32.89 18.73
CA GLY A 106 10.78 33.68 19.65
C GLY A 106 11.33 35.12 19.72
N PRO A 107 10.45 36.11 19.93
CA PRO A 107 10.78 37.53 19.92
C PRO A 107 11.75 37.95 21.02
#